data_AF-A0A3B0BQF8-F1
#
_entry.id   AF-A0A3B0BQF8-F1
#
_cell.length_a   1.000
_cell.length_b   1.000
_cell.length_c   1.000
_cell.angle_alpha   90.00
_cell.angle_beta   90.00
_cell.angle_gamma   90.00
#
_symmetry.space_group_name_H-M   'P 1'
#
loop_
_entity.id
_entity.type
_entity.pdbx_description
1 polymer ?
#
loop_
_entity_poly.entity_id
_entity_poly.type
_entity_poly.pdbx_seq_one_letter_code
_entity_poly.pdbx_strand_id
1 'polypeptide(L)' 'MIEKYSLANEPGKTMFVFPALAGKVYGHIVKNRTAKDPAKLVFETPKYDNVEALKADYPEAEE' A
#
# COMPACT_ATOMS: atom_id res chain seq x y z
N MET A 1 -2.01 -12.85 -5.81
CA MET A 1 -1.10 -11.96 -6.56
C MET A 1 -0.89 -10.73 -5.69
N ILE A 2 0.35 -10.23 -5.56
CA ILE A 2 0.62 -9.02 -4.78
C ILE A 2 0.63 -7.86 -5.78
N GLU A 3 -0.32 -6.94 -5.66
CA GLU A 3 -0.32 -5.72 -6.47
C GLU A 3 0.49 -4.64 -5.74
N LYS A 4 1.11 -3.73 -6.48
CA LYS A 4 1.80 -2.58 -5.89
C LYS A 4 1.64 -1.35 -6.75
N TYR A 5 1.51 -0.19 -6.13
CA TYR A 5 1.37 1.08 -6.83
C TYR A 5 1.91 2.24 -5.99
N SER A 6 2.27 3.35 -6.64
CA SER A 6 2.74 4.57 -5.95
C SER A 6 1.55 5.34 -5.41
N LEU A 7 1.67 5.94 -4.22
CA LEU A 7 0.57 6.72 -3.63
C LEU A 7 0.53 8.15 -4.19
N ALA A 8 -0.65 8.61 -4.61
CA ALA A 8 -0.83 9.98 -5.13
C ALA A 8 -0.48 11.04 -4.09
N ASN A 9 -0.95 10.85 -2.86
CA ASN A 9 -0.83 11.83 -1.78
C ASN A 9 0.50 11.72 -1.02
N GLU A 10 1.27 10.64 -1.22
CA GLU A 10 2.49 10.36 -0.45
C GLU A 10 3.67 10.04 -1.39
N PRO A 11 4.27 11.06 -2.04
CA PRO A 11 5.37 10.86 -2.98
C PRO A 11 6.56 10.16 -2.30
N GLY A 12 7.10 9.15 -2.96
CA GLY A 12 8.15 8.31 -2.40
C GLY A 12 7.63 7.22 -1.45
N LYS A 13 6.33 6.97 -1.39
CA LYS A 13 5.76 5.78 -0.76
C LYS A 13 5.06 4.88 -1.79
N THR A 14 5.21 3.57 -1.61
CA THR A 14 4.61 2.54 -2.45
C THR A 14 3.64 1.71 -1.62
N MET A 15 2.40 1.57 -2.09
CA MET A 15 1.40 0.66 -1.54
C MET A 15 1.63 -0.75 -2.10
N PHE A 16 1.54 -1.75 -1.25
CA PHE A 16 1.52 -3.16 -1.61
C PHE A 16 0.21 -3.78 -1.13
N VAL A 17 -0.58 -4.29 -2.05
CA VAL A 17 -1.90 -4.85 -1.80
C VAL A 17 -1.79 -6.37 -1.70
N PHE A 18 -2.24 -6.91 -0.57
CA PHE A 18 -2.25 -8.34 -0.28
C PHE A 18 -3.69 -8.85 -0.17
N PRO A 19 -4.09 -9.82 -1.02
CA PRO A 19 -5.33 -10.54 -0.80
C PRO A 19 -5.16 -11.53 0.36
N ALA A 20 -6.01 -11.44 1.38
CA ALA A 20 -6.09 -12.39 2.48
C ALA A 20 -7.07 -13.54 2.14
N LEU A 21 -6.89 -14.68 2.81
CA LEU A 21 -7.62 -15.95 2.61
C LEU A 21 -9.15 -15.90 2.87
N ALA A 22 -9.75 -14.73 3.05
CA ALA A 22 -11.17 -14.57 3.36
C ALA A 22 -11.81 -13.39 2.60
N GLY A 23 -11.32 -13.05 1.41
CA GLY A 23 -11.82 -11.92 0.60
C GLY A 23 -11.37 -10.54 1.09
N LYS A 24 -10.76 -10.46 2.28
CA LYS A 24 -10.22 -9.22 2.84
C LYS A 24 -8.92 -8.83 2.14
N VAL A 25 -8.72 -7.54 1.94
CA VAL A 25 -7.53 -6.96 1.32
C VAL A 25 -6.90 -6.01 2.32
N TYR A 26 -5.57 -6.00 2.39
CA TYR A 26 -4.84 -5.02 3.19
C TYR A 26 -3.62 -4.50 2.42
N GLY A 27 -3.25 -3.27 2.74
CA GLY A 27 -2.17 -2.52 2.11
C GLY A 27 -0.95 -2.37 3.03
N HIS A 28 0.26 -2.52 2.51
CA HIS A 28 1.48 -2.11 3.21
C HIS A 28 2.09 -0.91 2.50
N ILE A 29 2.36 0.15 3.27
CA ILE A 29 2.98 1.35 2.73
C ILE A 29 4.48 1.27 3.02
N VAL A 30 5.27 1.26 1.95
CA VAL A 30 6.73 1.21 2.00
C VAL A 30 7.27 2.56 1.59
N LYS A 31 8.01 3.21 2.49
CA LYS A 31 8.71 4.45 2.17
C LYS A 31 10.01 4.13 1.43
N ASN A 32 10.18 4.73 0.27
CA ASN A 32 11.42 4.72 -0.49
C ASN A 32 12.44 5.58 0.27
N ARG A 33 13.38 4.94 0.97
CA ARG A 33 14.44 5.62 1.72
C ARG A 33 15.80 5.16 1.18
N THR A 34 16.57 6.11 0.66
CA THR A 34 17.87 5.91 -0.01
C THR A 34 19.07 5.85 0.95
N ALA A 35 18.85 5.85 2.27
CA ALA A 35 19.90 5.69 3.26
C ALA A 35 19.96 4.22 3.72
N LYS A 36 21.16 3.73 4.06
CA LYS A 36 21.52 2.34 4.42
C LYS A 36 20.75 1.68 5.59
N ASP A 37 19.64 2.26 6.02
CA ASP A 37 18.73 1.73 7.03
C ASP A 37 17.69 0.80 6.39
N PRO A 38 17.23 -0.25 7.10
CA PRO A 38 16.17 -1.11 6.60
C PRO A 38 14.90 -0.29 6.34
N ALA A 39 14.28 -0.53 5.18
CA ALA A 39 12.98 0.08 4.84
C ALA A 39 11.96 -0.32 5.91
N LYS A 40 11.42 0.66 6.63
CA LYS A 40 10.35 0.42 7.61
C LYS A 40 9.08 0.05 6.83
N LEU A 41 8.68 -1.22 6.93
CA LEU A 41 7.35 -1.67 6.52
C LEU A 41 6.36 -1.11 7.55
N VAL A 42 5.50 -0.19 7.13
CA VAL A 42 4.46 0.36 7.99
C VAL A 42 3.18 -0.43 7.74
N PHE A 43 2.79 -1.24 8.72
CA PHE A 43 1.60 -2.09 8.71
C PHE A 43 0.42 -1.32 9.32
N GLU A 44 -0.04 -0.25 8.68
CA GLU A 44 -1.04 0.65 9.27
C GLU A 44 -2.36 0.75 8.49
N THR A 45 -2.54 -0.02 7.43
CA THR A 45 -3.84 0.03 6.74
C THR A 45 -4.86 -0.89 7.41
N PRO A 46 -6.11 -0.44 7.57
CA PRO A 46 -7.20 -1.31 7.99
C PRO A 46 -7.39 -2.46 7.00
N LYS A 47 -8.09 -3.51 7.43
CA LYS A 47 -8.56 -4.56 6.52
C LYS A 47 -9.76 -4.01 5.75
N TYR A 48 -9.69 -4.07 4.43
CA TYR A 48 -10.76 -3.71 3.52
C TYR A 48 -11.45 -4.97 3.00
N ASP A 49 -12.72 -4.84 2.62
CA ASP A 49 -13.48 -5.94 2.02
C ASP A 49 -13.25 -6.07 0.51
N ASN A 50 -12.71 -5.04 -0.14
CA ASN A 50 -12.34 -5.04 -1.56
C ASN A 50 -11.20 -4.03 -1.84
N VAL A 51 -10.60 -4.13 -3.03
CA VAL A 51 -9.50 -3.27 -3.48
C VAL A 51 -9.98 -1.83 -3.74
N GLU A 52 -11.23 -1.64 -4.17
CA GLU A 52 -11.79 -0.32 -4.49
C GLU A 52 -11.86 0.58 -3.25
N ALA A 53 -12.28 0.04 -2.11
CA ALA A 53 -12.30 0.75 -0.83
C ALA A 53 -10.88 1.12 -0.36
N LEU A 54 -9.91 0.23 -0.58
CA LEU A 54 -8.50 0.52 -0.29
C LEU A 54 -7.97 1.64 -1.19
N LYS A 55 -8.28 1.63 -2.49
CA LYS A 55 -7.86 2.67 -3.44
C LYS A 55 -8.55 4.01 -3.20
N ALA A 56 -9.74 4.03 -2.58
CA ALA A 56 -10.40 5.27 -2.18
C ALA A 56 -9.63 6.00 -1.06
N ASP A 57 -9.17 5.26 -0.05
CA ASP A 57 -8.38 5.82 1.06
C ASP A 57 -6.92 6.08 0.67
N TYR A 58 -6.37 5.22 -0.20
CA TYR A 58 -5.00 5.25 -0.67
C TYR A 58 -4.95 5.31 -2.19
N PRO A 59 -5.26 6.47 -2.80
CA PRO A 59 -5.30 6.60 -4.25
C PRO A 59 -3.93 6.39 -4.89
N GLU A 60 -3.96 5.77 -6.06
CA GLU A 60 -2.81 5.56 -6.91
C GLU A 60 -2.37 6.89 -7.54
N ALA A 61 -1.06 7.14 -7.56
CA ALA A 61 -0.49 8.29 -8.25
C ALA A 61 -0.77 8.14 -9.74
N GLU A 62 -1.39 9.16 -10.34
CA GLU A 62 -1.42 9.28 -11.80
C GLU A 62 0.04 9.47 -12.26
N GLU A 63 0.53 8.55 -13.09
CA GLU A 63 1.87 8.62 -13.70
C GLU A 63 1.94 9.73 -14.77
#